data_AF-A0A939RI63-F1
#
_entry.id   AF-A0A939RI63-F1
#
_cell.length_a   1.000
_cell.length_b   1.000
_cell.length_c   1.000
_cell.angle_alpha   90.00
_cell.angle_beta   90.00
_cell.angle_gamma   90.00
#
_symmetry.space_group_name_H-M   'P 1'
#
loop_
_entity.id
_entity.type
_entity.pdbx_description
1 polymer ?
#
loop_
_entity_poly.entity_id
_entity_poly.type
_entity_poly.pdbx_seq_one_letter_code
_entity_poly.pdbx_strand_id
1 'polypeptide(L)'
;MLPEERMVHTKRERKKGKGKKGNKNHQSSQAVAKQPKEFSFDTIHGLKLTEVEYKIPSSAERKAKRAEFQGSEGQEGVRSKFLKMLAKEHAQELKDKLGMTDADIARMAEGKSVNGYNVHHKLPIHGGGKNEFSNFILTPLYPHDQWHHDVLDKQIQGMNEGDSRTVLLPYSDEMIYDPKKFGYTKENQPVKPNYSSRVNPNNYPQIYKPEHVADAAKRKSELNKFAPAPKNDDKGGKKFSMAEIAKRKGAER
;
A
#
# COMPACT_ATOMS: atom_id res chain seq x y z
N MET A 1 29.09 3.66 -17.64
CA MET A 1 27.76 3.43 -18.24
C MET A 1 27.26 2.09 -17.73
N LEU A 2 26.24 2.11 -16.87
CA LEU A 2 25.66 0.94 -16.20
C LEU A 2 24.14 0.94 -16.50
N PRO A 3 23.51 -0.24 -16.69
CA PRO A 3 22.11 -0.32 -17.09
C PRO A 3 21.14 -0.17 -15.91
N GLU A 4 20.04 0.57 -16.17
CA GLU A 4 18.89 0.80 -15.29
C GLU A 4 18.07 -0.50 -15.06
N GLU A 5 18.03 -1.02 -13.83
CA GLU A 5 17.06 -2.04 -13.44
C GLU A 5 15.74 -1.41 -12.96
N ARG A 6 14.82 -1.17 -13.90
CA ARG A 6 13.42 -0.85 -13.62
C ARG A 6 12.73 -2.06 -12.98
N MET A 7 12.17 -1.90 -11.78
CA MET A 7 11.23 -2.87 -11.21
C MET A 7 9.90 -2.81 -11.99
N VAL A 8 9.83 -3.59 -13.06
CA VAL A 8 8.60 -3.85 -13.81
C VAL A 8 7.82 -4.93 -13.09
N HIS A 9 6.57 -4.63 -12.71
CA HIS A 9 5.60 -5.65 -12.32
C HIS A 9 5.44 -6.66 -13.47
N THR A 10 5.96 -7.87 -13.29
CA THR A 10 5.72 -8.97 -14.21
C THR A 10 4.27 -9.45 -14.05
N LYS A 11 3.42 -9.00 -14.96
CA LYS A 11 2.09 -9.58 -15.17
C LYS A 11 2.29 -11.05 -15.54
N ARG A 12 1.81 -11.95 -14.69
CA ARG A 12 1.81 -13.40 -14.93
C ARG A 12 1.27 -13.68 -16.34
N GLU A 13 2.10 -14.25 -17.19
CA GLU A 13 1.73 -14.59 -18.57
C GLU A 13 0.55 -15.57 -18.56
N ARG A 14 -0.57 -15.16 -19.18
CA ARG A 14 -1.68 -16.06 -19.49
C ARG A 14 -1.25 -16.94 -20.66
N LYS A 15 -1.07 -18.24 -20.42
CA LYS A 15 -0.90 -19.26 -21.47
C LYS A 15 -2.00 -19.10 -22.53
N LYS A 16 -1.57 -18.85 -23.78
CA LYS A 16 -2.43 -18.83 -24.97
C LYS A 16 -2.94 -20.24 -25.26
N GLY A 17 -4.19 -20.53 -24.87
CA GLY A 17 -4.97 -21.64 -25.41
C GLY A 17 -5.71 -21.19 -26.67
N LYS A 18 -5.50 -21.89 -27.79
CA LYS A 18 -6.15 -21.64 -29.09
C LYS A 18 -7.65 -21.96 -29.04
N GLY A 19 -8.47 -20.96 -29.37
CA GLY A 19 -9.64 -21.01 -30.26
C GLY A 19 -10.80 -21.97 -30.00
N LYS A 20 -11.98 -21.40 -29.72
CA LYS A 20 -13.21 -21.74 -30.47
C LYS A 20 -14.17 -20.54 -30.50
N LYS A 21 -14.54 -20.11 -31.71
CA LYS A 21 -15.55 -19.09 -32.01
C LYS A 21 -16.91 -19.57 -31.49
N GLY A 22 -17.54 -18.76 -30.64
CA GLY A 22 -18.94 -18.90 -30.24
C GLY A 22 -19.59 -17.52 -30.26
N ASN A 23 -20.29 -17.23 -31.35
CA ASN A 23 -21.12 -16.05 -31.53
C ASN A 23 -22.43 -16.27 -30.76
N LYS A 24 -22.72 -15.52 -29.69
CA LYS A 24 -24.07 -15.35 -29.14
C LYS A 24 -24.25 -14.00 -28.46
N ASN A 25 -25.02 -13.15 -29.15
CA ASN A 25 -25.94 -12.12 -28.70
C ASN A 25 -25.58 -11.28 -27.46
N HIS A 26 -25.31 -10.00 -27.72
CA HIS A 26 -25.60 -8.92 -26.79
C HIS A 26 -27.10 -8.89 -26.50
N GLN A 27 -27.51 -9.58 -25.45
CA GLN A 27 -28.69 -9.18 -24.69
C GLN A 27 -28.28 -8.03 -23.77
N SER A 28 -28.92 -6.90 -24.00
CA SER A 28 -28.97 -5.74 -23.13
C SER A 28 -29.36 -6.16 -21.72
N SER A 29 -28.39 -6.21 -20.81
CA SER A 29 -28.66 -6.37 -19.38
C SER A 29 -29.16 -5.04 -18.82
N GLN A 30 -30.45 -4.78 -18.98
CA GLN A 30 -31.19 -3.96 -18.03
C GLN A 30 -31.30 -4.77 -16.73
N ALA A 31 -30.47 -4.39 -15.76
CA ALA A 31 -30.75 -4.38 -14.32
C ALA A 31 -29.48 -3.90 -13.64
N VAL A 32 -29.32 -2.57 -13.50
CA VAL A 32 -28.39 -2.01 -12.51
C VAL A 32 -29.02 -2.33 -11.17
N ALA A 33 -28.73 -3.52 -10.65
CA ALA A 33 -29.12 -3.91 -9.31
C ALA A 33 -28.54 -2.85 -8.36
N LYS A 34 -29.43 -2.11 -7.70
CA LYS A 34 -29.09 -1.38 -6.49
C LYS A 34 -28.42 -2.37 -5.52
N GLN A 35 -27.41 -1.88 -4.79
CA GLN A 35 -26.83 -2.38 -3.53
C GLN A 35 -25.34 -2.81 -3.56
N PRO A 36 -24.56 -2.56 -2.48
CA PRO A 36 -24.95 -2.05 -1.16
C PRO A 36 -24.31 -0.69 -0.83
N LYS A 37 -25.12 0.37 -0.68
CA LYS A 37 -24.69 1.55 0.09
C LYS A 37 -24.78 1.30 1.61
N GLU A 38 -25.31 0.17 2.03
CA GLU A 38 -25.55 -0.16 3.43
C GLU A 38 -24.46 -1.09 3.96
N PHE A 39 -23.35 -0.52 4.40
CA PHE A 39 -22.45 -1.23 5.31
C PHE A 39 -23.12 -1.30 6.70
N SER A 40 -22.90 -2.39 7.45
CA SER A 40 -23.38 -2.49 8.84
C SER A 40 -22.59 -1.61 9.81
N PHE A 41 -21.58 -0.88 9.32
CA PHE A 41 -20.68 -0.01 10.07
C PHE A 41 -20.61 1.36 9.38
N ASP A 42 -20.32 2.40 10.16
CA ASP A 42 -20.01 3.73 9.65
C ASP A 42 -18.51 4.02 9.67
N THR A 43 -17.72 3.19 10.35
CA THR A 43 -16.29 3.37 10.57
C THR A 43 -15.56 2.05 10.42
N ILE A 44 -14.44 2.05 9.71
CA ILE A 44 -13.55 0.90 9.51
C ILE A 44 -12.10 1.31 9.84
N HIS A 45 -11.49 0.60 10.78
CA HIS A 45 -10.15 0.86 11.30
C HIS A 45 -9.92 2.32 11.70
N GLY A 46 -10.94 2.96 12.30
CA GLY A 46 -10.90 4.36 12.73
C GLY A 46 -11.15 5.40 11.64
N LEU A 47 -11.39 4.97 10.39
CA LEU A 47 -11.73 5.84 9.28
C LEU A 47 -13.24 5.81 9.05
N LYS A 48 -13.87 6.99 9.10
CA LYS A 48 -15.31 7.13 8.87
C LYS A 48 -15.61 6.99 7.38
N LEU A 49 -16.68 6.28 7.05
CA LEU A 49 -17.18 6.20 5.69
C LEU A 49 -17.80 7.55 5.30
N THR A 50 -17.24 8.18 4.28
CA THR A 50 -17.74 9.44 3.72
C THR A 50 -18.22 9.22 2.30
N GLU A 51 -19.33 9.86 1.94
CA GLU A 51 -19.80 9.89 0.56
C GLU A 51 -18.89 10.81 -0.25
N VAL A 52 -18.38 10.29 -1.36
CA VAL A 52 -17.55 11.05 -2.29
C VAL A 52 -18.03 10.82 -3.71
N GLU A 53 -17.90 11.85 -4.55
CA GLU A 53 -18.05 11.67 -5.99
C GLU A 53 -16.82 10.93 -6.54
N TYR A 54 -17.04 9.74 -7.08
CA TYR A 54 -16.01 8.90 -7.67
C TYR A 54 -16.12 8.94 -9.19
N LYS A 55 -15.23 9.71 -9.82
CA LYS A 55 -15.16 9.83 -11.27
C LYS A 55 -13.93 9.11 -11.80
N ILE A 56 -14.08 8.23 -12.78
CA ILE A 56 -12.93 7.53 -13.38
C ILE A 56 -12.28 8.45 -14.43
N PRO A 57 -11.07 8.98 -14.16
CA PRO A 57 -10.37 9.83 -15.10
C PRO A 57 -9.73 8.99 -16.22
N SER A 58 -9.22 9.69 -17.23
CA SER A 58 -8.64 9.03 -18.38
C SER A 58 -7.46 8.12 -18.02
N SER A 59 -7.25 7.06 -18.80
CA SER A 59 -6.09 6.18 -18.61
C SER A 59 -4.77 6.95 -18.65
N ALA A 60 -4.66 7.96 -19.52
CA ALA A 60 -3.50 8.85 -19.63
C ALA A 60 -3.28 9.66 -18.36
N GLU A 61 -4.32 10.32 -17.83
CA GLU A 61 -4.25 11.06 -16.57
C GLU A 61 -3.85 10.17 -15.40
N ARG A 62 -4.44 8.97 -15.29
CA ARG A 62 -4.09 8.01 -14.23
C ARG A 62 -2.63 7.58 -14.32
N LYS A 63 -2.10 7.41 -15.54
CA LYS A 63 -0.68 7.06 -15.74
C LYS A 63 0.23 8.21 -15.34
N ALA A 64 -0.09 9.44 -15.74
CA ALA A 64 0.67 10.64 -15.37
C ALA A 64 0.70 10.84 -13.85
N LYS A 65 -0.45 10.77 -13.18
CA LYS A 65 -0.54 10.87 -11.71
C LYS A 65 0.24 9.77 -10.99
N ARG A 66 0.25 8.53 -11.51
CA ARG A 66 1.06 7.46 -10.92
C ARG A 66 2.56 7.71 -11.07
N ALA A 67 2.99 8.23 -12.22
CA ALA A 67 4.38 8.60 -12.44
C ALA A 67 4.81 9.74 -11.51
N GLU A 68 3.98 10.77 -11.35
CA GLU A 68 4.21 11.86 -10.41
C GLU A 68 4.30 11.36 -8.94
N PHE A 69 3.44 10.41 -8.57
CA PHE A 69 3.46 9.82 -7.23
C PHE A 69 4.73 9.02 -6.96
N GLN A 70 5.14 8.18 -7.90
CA GLN A 70 6.31 7.31 -7.79
C GLN A 70 7.63 8.08 -7.96
N GLY A 71 7.62 9.12 -8.79
CA GLY A 71 8.83 9.76 -9.30
C GLY A 71 9.38 9.04 -10.53
N SER A 72 10.37 9.67 -11.14
CA SER A 72 11.15 9.12 -12.25
C SER A 72 12.63 9.43 -12.05
N GLU A 73 13.49 8.96 -12.95
CA GLU A 73 14.91 9.31 -12.91
C GLU A 73 15.10 10.83 -12.89
N GLY A 74 15.86 11.30 -11.90
CA GLY A 74 16.11 12.73 -11.66
C GLY A 74 14.94 13.52 -11.06
N GLN A 75 13.77 12.90 -10.82
CA GLN A 75 12.60 13.59 -10.25
C GLN A 75 12.02 12.83 -9.06
N GLU A 76 12.09 13.46 -7.89
CA GLU A 76 11.51 12.91 -6.67
C GLU A 76 9.97 12.88 -6.73
N GLY A 77 9.40 11.70 -6.53
CA GLY A 77 7.96 11.50 -6.47
C GLY A 77 7.32 12.06 -5.21
N VAL A 78 6.03 12.41 -5.30
CA VAL A 78 5.28 12.98 -4.17
C VAL A 78 5.23 12.03 -2.97
N ARG A 79 5.22 10.72 -3.20
CA ARG A 79 5.30 9.71 -2.15
C ARG A 79 6.57 9.83 -1.30
N SER A 80 7.72 10.03 -1.96
CA SER A 80 9.01 10.20 -1.30
C SER A 80 9.00 11.44 -0.42
N LYS A 81 8.49 12.56 -0.96
CA LYS A 81 8.34 13.82 -0.22
C LYS A 81 7.45 13.67 1.01
N PHE A 82 6.34 12.95 0.89
CA PHE A 82 5.44 12.67 2.02
C PHE A 82 6.15 11.87 3.12
N LEU A 83 6.89 10.82 2.77
CA LEU A 83 7.65 10.02 3.75
C LEU A 83 8.72 10.86 4.47
N LYS A 84 9.43 11.72 3.74
CA LYS A 84 10.41 12.64 4.31
C LYS A 84 9.79 13.63 5.29
N MET A 85 8.63 14.20 4.92
CA MET A 85 7.87 15.08 5.81
C MET A 85 7.47 14.35 7.09
N LEU A 86 6.89 13.14 6.99
CA LEU A 86 6.53 12.35 8.17
C LEU A 86 7.73 12.03 9.06
N ALA A 87 8.88 11.68 8.47
CA ALA A 87 10.10 11.40 9.22
C ALA A 87 10.66 12.63 9.95
N LYS A 88 10.47 13.83 9.37
CA LYS A 88 10.97 15.09 9.95
C LYS A 88 10.04 15.65 11.02
N GLU A 89 8.73 15.65 10.75
CA GLU A 89 7.74 16.40 11.53
C GLU A 89 6.92 15.49 12.46
N HIS A 90 6.81 14.21 12.14
CA HIS A 90 5.95 13.24 12.85
C HIS A 90 6.74 12.03 13.38
N ALA A 91 8.06 12.14 13.56
CA ALA A 91 8.91 11.04 14.00
C ALA A 91 8.41 10.37 15.29
N GLN A 92 8.01 11.15 16.28
CA GLN A 92 7.51 10.64 17.56
C GLN A 92 6.16 9.92 17.39
N GLU A 93 5.26 10.47 16.59
CA GLU A 93 3.96 9.85 16.29
C GLU A 93 4.12 8.51 15.56
N LEU A 94 5.09 8.40 14.65
CA LEU A 94 5.44 7.14 13.98
C LEU A 94 5.94 6.07 14.98
N LYS A 95 6.71 6.48 16.00
CA LYS A 95 7.14 5.58 17.08
C LYS A 95 5.97 5.17 17.94
N ASP A 96 5.15 6.12 18.38
CA ASP A 96 4.11 5.88 19.38
C ASP A 96 2.89 5.13 18.82
N LYS A 97 2.44 5.48 17.61
CA LYS A 97 1.28 4.83 16.98
C LYS A 97 1.66 3.52 16.32
N LEU A 98 2.73 3.53 15.55
CA LEU A 98 3.08 2.38 14.72
C LEU A 98 4.14 1.49 15.37
N GLY A 99 4.98 1.99 16.28
CA GLY A 99 6.14 1.24 16.78
C GLY A 99 7.30 1.25 15.78
N MET A 100 7.44 2.32 14.99
CA MET A 100 8.57 2.47 14.07
C MET A 100 9.89 2.64 14.84
N THR A 101 10.96 2.04 14.33
CA THR A 101 12.31 2.19 14.89
C THR A 101 13.02 3.40 14.31
N ASP A 102 14.12 3.84 14.92
CA ASP A 102 14.97 4.90 14.35
C ASP A 102 15.49 4.55 12.95
N ALA A 103 15.77 3.27 12.70
CA ALA A 103 16.17 2.79 11.38
C ALA A 103 15.03 2.92 10.34
N ASP A 104 13.78 2.68 10.75
CA ASP A 104 12.62 2.89 9.88
C ASP A 104 12.45 4.38 9.54
N ILE A 105 12.60 5.25 10.54
CA ILE A 105 12.49 6.70 10.37
C ILE A 105 13.62 7.25 9.49
N ALA A 106 14.86 6.79 9.69
CA ALA A 106 15.99 7.15 8.84
C ALA A 106 15.74 6.75 7.38
N ARG A 107 15.19 5.55 7.15
CA ARG A 107 14.80 5.09 5.82
C ARG A 107 13.71 5.99 5.20
N MET A 108 12.72 6.41 5.99
CA MET A 108 11.70 7.37 5.53
C MET A 108 12.27 8.76 5.24
N ALA A 109 13.27 9.22 6.00
CA ALA A 109 13.97 10.48 5.75
C ALA A 109 14.77 10.46 4.43
N GLU A 110 15.12 9.27 3.92
CA GLU A 110 15.64 9.08 2.56
C GLU A 110 14.55 9.01 1.49
N GLY A 111 13.26 9.10 1.88
CA GLY A 111 12.12 8.96 0.97
C GLY A 111 11.76 7.52 0.64
N LYS A 112 12.36 6.55 1.33
CA LYS A 112 12.14 5.12 1.11
C LYS A 112 11.06 4.62 2.05
N SER A 113 10.19 3.77 1.53
CA SER A 113 9.14 3.15 2.36
C SER A 113 9.69 2.03 3.24
N VAL A 114 9.02 1.87 4.37
CA VAL A 114 9.25 0.81 5.37
C VAL A 114 8.50 -0.45 4.97
N ASN A 115 9.08 -1.61 5.22
CA ASN A 115 8.45 -2.90 4.93
C ASN A 115 7.11 -3.03 5.66
N GLY A 116 6.10 -3.63 5.01
CA GLY A 116 4.77 -3.83 5.60
C GLY A 116 3.87 -2.59 5.63
N TYR A 117 4.38 -1.41 5.22
CA TYR A 117 3.63 -0.16 5.17
C TYR A 117 3.52 0.37 3.74
N ASN A 118 2.45 1.12 3.48
CA ASN A 118 2.28 1.87 2.23
C ASN A 118 1.69 3.26 2.49
N VAL A 119 2.00 4.18 1.57
CA VAL A 119 1.32 5.47 1.48
C VAL A 119 0.07 5.25 0.63
N HIS A 120 -1.08 5.35 1.28
CA HIS A 120 -2.39 5.14 0.67
C HIS A 120 -3.02 6.47 0.28
N HIS A 121 -3.64 6.53 -0.89
CA HIS A 121 -4.51 7.63 -1.29
C HIS A 121 -5.92 7.42 -0.70
N LYS A 122 -6.39 8.34 0.15
CA LYS A 122 -7.74 8.31 0.77
C LYS A 122 -8.83 8.29 -0.32
N LEU A 123 -8.71 9.17 -1.32
CA LEU A 123 -9.37 9.05 -2.62
C LEU A 123 -8.36 8.51 -3.63
N PRO A 124 -8.55 7.27 -4.15
CA PRO A 124 -7.62 6.67 -5.10
C PRO A 124 -7.50 7.46 -6.41
N ILE A 125 -6.33 7.42 -7.05
CA ILE A 125 -6.10 7.97 -8.40
C ILE A 125 -7.11 7.44 -9.43
N HIS A 126 -7.56 6.18 -9.26
CA HIS A 126 -8.58 5.57 -10.11
C HIS A 126 -9.93 6.29 -10.06
N GLY A 127 -10.26 6.94 -8.94
CA GLY A 127 -11.50 7.70 -8.75
C GLY A 127 -11.32 9.21 -8.78
N GLY A 128 -10.24 9.70 -9.42
CA GLY A 128 -10.00 11.13 -9.54
C GLY A 128 -9.10 11.72 -8.46
N GLY A 129 -8.63 10.91 -7.51
CA GLY A 129 -7.72 11.32 -6.45
C GLY A 129 -6.50 12.12 -6.90
N LYS A 130 -6.03 13.01 -6.03
CA LYS A 130 -4.89 13.90 -6.28
C LYS A 130 -3.65 13.46 -5.51
N ASN A 131 -2.48 13.90 -5.98
CA ASN A 131 -1.20 13.68 -5.31
C ASN A 131 -0.92 14.81 -4.32
N GLU A 132 -1.73 14.89 -3.27
CA GLU A 132 -1.66 15.92 -2.23
C GLU A 132 -1.52 15.23 -0.88
N PHE A 133 -0.74 15.81 0.05
CA PHE A 133 -0.47 15.18 1.35
C PHE A 133 -1.74 14.99 2.17
N SER A 134 -2.71 15.90 2.06
CA SER A 134 -4.04 15.78 2.69
C SER A 134 -4.81 14.54 2.22
N ASN A 135 -4.54 14.08 1.00
CA ASN A 135 -5.13 12.87 0.43
C ASN A 135 -4.32 11.60 0.78
N PHE A 136 -3.26 11.69 1.59
CA PHE A 136 -2.40 10.55 1.91
C PHE A 136 -2.54 10.11 3.37
N ILE A 137 -2.35 8.81 3.59
CA ILE A 137 -2.19 8.22 4.91
C ILE A 137 -1.14 7.11 4.85
N LEU A 138 -0.22 7.08 5.81
CA LEU A 138 0.70 5.96 6.00
C LEU A 138 -0.01 4.86 6.80
N THR A 139 -0.14 3.68 6.20
CA THR A 139 -0.94 2.58 6.77
C THR A 139 -0.26 1.22 6.55
N PRO A 140 -0.48 0.23 7.44
CA PRO A 140 -0.11 -1.15 7.17
C PRO A 140 -0.84 -1.72 5.94
N LEU A 141 -0.21 -2.70 5.27
CA LEU A 141 -0.75 -3.31 4.04
C LEU A 141 -2.11 -4.00 4.23
N TYR A 142 -2.38 -4.57 5.41
CA TYR A 142 -3.64 -5.31 5.62
C TYR A 142 -4.88 -4.38 5.64
N PRO A 143 -4.99 -3.35 6.51
CA PRO A 143 -6.07 -2.35 6.42
C PRO A 143 -6.17 -1.67 5.06
N HIS A 144 -5.02 -1.35 4.43
CA HIS A 144 -4.96 -0.80 3.07
C HIS A 144 -5.73 -1.65 2.06
N ASP A 145 -5.45 -2.96 2.02
CA ASP A 145 -6.09 -3.87 1.08
C ASP A 145 -7.57 -4.11 1.44
N GLN A 146 -7.94 -4.06 2.72
CA GLN A 146 -9.35 -4.14 3.12
C GLN A 146 -10.16 -2.94 2.62
N TRP A 147 -9.63 -1.72 2.71
CA TRP A 147 -10.31 -0.53 2.18
C TRP A 147 -10.57 -0.65 0.68
N HIS A 148 -9.61 -1.16 -0.09
CA HIS A 148 -9.79 -1.37 -1.52
C HIS A 148 -10.77 -2.52 -1.82
N HIS A 149 -10.53 -3.70 -1.27
CA HIS A 149 -11.23 -4.89 -1.69
C HIS A 149 -12.57 -5.10 -0.98
N ASP A 150 -12.71 -4.68 0.27
CA ASP A 150 -13.94 -4.96 0.99
C ASP A 150 -14.96 -3.83 0.86
N VAL A 151 -14.48 -2.59 0.73
CA VAL A 151 -15.30 -1.37 0.65
C VAL A 151 -15.42 -0.87 -0.79
N LEU A 152 -14.32 -0.47 -1.43
CA LEU A 152 -14.37 0.26 -2.71
C LEU A 152 -14.82 -0.60 -3.90
N ASP A 153 -14.12 -1.72 -4.16
CA ASP A 153 -14.26 -2.49 -5.40
C ASP A 153 -15.71 -2.91 -5.72
N LYS A 154 -16.49 -3.27 -4.69
CA LYS A 154 -17.91 -3.67 -4.83
C LYS A 154 -18.78 -2.51 -5.32
N GLN A 155 -18.43 -1.28 -4.97
CA GLN A 155 -19.18 -0.08 -5.31
C GLN A 155 -18.85 0.44 -6.72
N ILE A 156 -17.64 0.16 -7.22
CA ILE A 156 -17.16 0.64 -8.54
C ILE A 156 -17.16 -0.44 -9.62
N GLN A 157 -17.62 -1.65 -9.30
CA GLN A 157 -17.69 -2.73 -10.28
C GLN A 157 -18.53 -2.31 -11.50
N GLY A 158 -17.97 -2.53 -12.68
CA GLY A 158 -18.61 -2.23 -13.97
C GLY A 158 -18.50 -0.77 -14.42
N MET A 159 -17.86 0.12 -13.66
CA MET A 159 -17.59 1.49 -14.11
C MET A 159 -16.45 1.53 -15.13
N ASN A 160 -16.57 2.42 -16.10
CA ASN A 160 -15.63 2.68 -17.17
C ASN A 160 -15.06 4.10 -17.10
N GLU A 161 -14.06 4.39 -17.93
CA GLU A 161 -13.51 5.73 -18.09
C GLU A 161 -14.61 6.75 -18.41
N GLY A 162 -14.63 7.87 -17.68
CA GLY A 162 -15.65 8.91 -17.78
C GLY A 162 -16.86 8.72 -16.85
N ASP A 163 -17.12 7.51 -16.35
CA ASP A 163 -18.22 7.26 -15.44
C ASP A 163 -18.02 7.98 -14.09
N SER A 164 -19.12 8.47 -13.51
CA SER A 164 -19.17 9.02 -12.16
C SER A 164 -20.22 8.30 -11.32
N ARG A 165 -19.92 8.09 -10.03
CA ARG A 165 -20.83 7.49 -9.06
C ARG A 165 -20.51 8.00 -7.65
N THR A 166 -21.52 8.24 -6.83
CA THR A 166 -21.32 8.47 -5.40
C THR A 166 -21.02 7.16 -4.69
N VAL A 167 -19.87 7.06 -4.04
CA VAL A 167 -19.43 5.88 -3.28
C VAL A 167 -19.04 6.27 -1.86
N LEU A 168 -19.01 5.30 -0.96
CA LEU A 168 -18.49 5.45 0.40
C LEU A 168 -17.01 5.06 0.43
N LEU A 169 -16.15 5.95 0.93
CA LEU A 169 -14.73 5.66 1.18
C LEU A 169 -14.39 5.83 2.66
N PRO A 170 -13.49 5.00 3.21
CA PRO A 170 -12.88 5.28 4.51
C PRO A 170 -12.05 6.55 4.42
N TYR A 171 -12.38 7.55 5.23
CA TYR A 171 -11.69 8.83 5.27
C TYR A 171 -11.32 9.23 6.71
N SER A 172 -10.21 9.94 6.83
CA SER A 172 -9.74 10.60 8.05
C SER A 172 -8.84 11.77 7.66
N ASP A 173 -8.76 12.80 8.49
CA ASP A 173 -7.79 13.89 8.33
C ASP A 173 -6.37 13.49 8.77
N GLU A 174 -6.24 12.36 9.47
CA GLU A 174 -4.94 11.86 9.93
C GLU A 174 -4.03 11.45 8.77
N MET A 175 -2.72 11.66 8.95
CA MET A 175 -1.68 11.25 8.00
C MET A 175 -1.02 9.93 8.39
N ILE A 176 -1.19 9.48 9.63
CA ILE A 176 -0.62 8.24 10.18
C ILE A 176 -1.76 7.40 10.73
N TYR A 177 -1.82 6.15 10.30
CA TYR A 177 -2.78 5.16 10.81
C TYR A 177 -2.58 4.90 12.31
N ASP A 178 -3.68 4.76 13.06
CA ASP A 178 -3.68 4.41 14.48
C ASP A 178 -4.22 2.99 14.71
N PRO A 179 -3.35 2.01 15.05
CA PRO A 179 -3.77 0.66 15.38
C PRO A 179 -4.78 0.56 16.51
N LYS A 180 -4.83 1.54 17.44
CA LYS A 180 -5.80 1.57 18.55
C LYS A 180 -7.25 1.70 18.08
N LYS A 181 -7.45 2.22 16.88
CA LYS A 181 -8.77 2.38 16.26
C LYS A 181 -9.15 1.20 15.35
N PHE A 182 -8.37 0.11 15.38
CA PHE A 182 -8.65 -1.06 14.55
C PHE A 182 -10.01 -1.69 14.90
N GLY A 183 -10.84 -1.94 13.89
CA GLY A 183 -12.10 -2.64 14.03
C GLY A 183 -13.19 -2.06 13.13
N TYR A 184 -14.43 -2.42 13.42
CA TYR A 184 -15.61 -1.90 12.73
C TYR A 184 -16.54 -1.33 13.80
N THR A 185 -16.99 -0.09 13.62
CA THR A 185 -17.94 0.52 14.55
C THR A 185 -19.12 1.14 13.81
N LYS A 186 -20.26 1.18 14.50
CA LYS A 186 -21.45 1.95 14.12
C LYS A 186 -21.89 2.73 15.34
N GLU A 187 -22.02 4.05 15.23
CA GLU A 187 -22.38 4.90 16.37
C GLU A 187 -21.46 4.67 17.60
N ASN A 188 -20.15 4.50 17.33
CA ASN A 188 -19.11 4.16 18.31
C ASN A 188 -19.23 2.79 19.00
N GLN A 189 -20.18 1.94 18.58
CA GLN A 189 -20.32 0.57 19.08
C GLN A 189 -19.63 -0.43 18.14
N PRO A 190 -18.85 -1.40 18.64
CA PRO A 190 -18.29 -2.46 17.82
C PRO A 190 -19.37 -3.27 17.11
N VAL A 191 -19.22 -3.49 15.81
CA VAL A 191 -20.15 -4.27 15.00
C VAL A 191 -19.41 -5.27 14.13
N LYS A 192 -20.13 -6.30 13.67
CA LYS A 192 -19.60 -7.22 12.66
C LYS A 192 -19.93 -6.68 11.26
N PRO A 193 -18.97 -6.66 10.32
CA PRO A 193 -19.26 -6.29 8.94
C PRO A 193 -20.26 -7.27 8.31
N ASN A 194 -21.18 -6.73 7.52
CA ASN A 194 -22.18 -7.50 6.77
C ASN A 194 -21.61 -8.15 5.49
N TYR A 195 -20.30 -8.40 5.45
CA TYR A 195 -19.62 -9.07 4.36
C TYR A 195 -18.51 -9.99 4.87
N SER A 196 -18.13 -10.94 4.03
CA SER A 196 -16.89 -11.72 4.19
C SER A 196 -15.72 -10.97 3.54
N SER A 197 -14.64 -10.77 4.30
CA SER A 197 -13.41 -10.14 3.82
C SER A 197 -12.83 -10.93 2.65
N ARG A 198 -12.45 -10.22 1.57
CA ARG A 198 -11.69 -10.78 0.44
C ARG A 198 -10.19 -10.79 0.71
N VAL A 199 -9.76 -10.18 1.81
CA VAL A 199 -8.37 -10.08 2.25
C VAL A 199 -8.10 -11.08 3.36
N ASN A 200 -7.13 -11.97 3.14
CA ASN A 200 -6.70 -12.94 4.14
C ASN A 200 -5.60 -12.34 5.03
N PRO A 201 -5.83 -12.14 6.34
CA PRO A 201 -4.85 -11.54 7.24
C PRO A 201 -3.52 -12.31 7.33
N ASN A 202 -3.52 -13.62 7.04
CA ASN A 202 -2.31 -14.45 7.09
C ASN A 202 -1.30 -14.11 5.98
N ASN A 203 -1.72 -13.37 4.95
CA ASN A 203 -0.84 -12.94 3.86
C ASN A 203 -0.05 -11.67 4.21
N TYR A 204 -0.21 -11.14 5.43
CA TYR A 204 0.35 -9.86 5.84
C TYR A 204 1.09 -9.97 7.18
N PRO A 205 2.13 -9.13 7.38
CA PRO A 205 2.75 -9.01 8.69
C PRO A 205 1.72 -8.51 9.72
N GLN A 206 1.71 -9.13 10.89
CA GLN A 206 0.83 -8.76 11.99
C GLN A 206 1.37 -7.48 12.65
N ILE A 207 1.04 -6.31 12.09
CA ILE A 207 1.55 -4.97 12.49
C ILE A 207 0.47 -3.88 12.52
N TYR A 208 -0.80 -4.27 12.55
CA TYR A 208 -1.96 -3.38 12.33
C TYR A 208 -2.95 -3.28 13.51
N LYS A 209 -2.61 -3.92 14.64
CA LYS A 209 -3.37 -3.87 15.89
C LYS A 209 -2.48 -3.39 17.05
N PRO A 210 -3.03 -2.91 18.19
CA PRO A 210 -2.24 -2.42 19.31
C PRO A 210 -1.26 -3.46 19.86
N GLU A 211 -1.71 -4.71 20.02
CA GLU A 211 -0.89 -5.83 20.51
C GLU A 211 0.25 -6.20 19.54
N HIS A 212 0.13 -5.83 18.28
CA HIS A 212 1.14 -6.08 17.26
C HIS A 212 2.26 -5.04 17.29
N VAL A 213 1.94 -3.80 17.65
CA VAL A 213 2.90 -2.68 17.66
C VAL A 213 3.59 -2.49 19.01
N ALA A 214 3.03 -3.04 20.09
CA ALA A 214 3.59 -2.92 21.43
C ALA A 214 4.96 -3.60 21.62
N ASP A 215 5.24 -4.68 20.87
CA ASP A 215 6.53 -5.40 20.94
C ASP A 215 7.34 -5.17 19.65
N ALA A 216 8.33 -4.27 19.74
CA ALA A 216 9.19 -3.91 18.62
C ALA A 216 10.02 -5.10 18.08
N ALA A 217 10.43 -6.04 18.94
CA ALA A 217 11.23 -7.20 18.52
C ALA A 217 10.36 -8.19 17.74
N LYS A 218 9.15 -8.47 18.23
CA LYS A 218 8.16 -9.28 17.52
C LYS A 218 7.76 -8.63 16.21
N ARG A 219 7.48 -7.33 16.20
CA ARG A 219 7.19 -6.56 14.98
C ARG A 219 8.31 -6.70 13.95
N LYS A 220 9.57 -6.54 14.35
CA LYS A 220 10.74 -6.71 13.45
C LYS A 220 10.81 -8.12 12.88
N SER A 221 10.59 -9.14 13.72
CA SER A 221 10.52 -10.54 13.28
C SER A 221 9.40 -10.77 12.27
N GLU A 222 8.21 -10.25 12.52
CA GLU A 222 7.07 -10.32 11.59
C GLU A 222 7.41 -9.64 10.26
N LEU A 223 7.96 -8.43 10.27
CA LEU A 223 8.35 -7.71 9.06
C LEU A 223 9.39 -8.48 8.23
N ASN A 224 10.33 -9.16 8.88
CA ASN A 224 11.36 -9.94 8.20
C ASN A 224 10.80 -11.17 7.47
N LYS A 225 9.71 -11.78 7.94
CA LYS A 225 9.06 -12.92 7.26
C LYS A 225 8.49 -12.53 5.89
N PHE A 226 8.12 -11.26 5.72
CA PHE A 226 7.52 -10.71 4.51
C PHE A 226 8.47 -9.77 3.75
N ALA A 227 9.71 -9.62 4.23
CA ALA A 227 10.72 -8.85 3.52
C ALA A 227 11.08 -9.56 2.21
N PRO A 228 11.25 -8.81 1.09
CA PRO A 228 11.75 -9.41 -0.13
C PRO A 228 13.12 -10.05 0.15
N ALA A 229 13.37 -11.21 -0.48
CA ALA A 229 14.68 -11.86 -0.38
C ALA A 229 15.78 -10.85 -0.76
N PRO A 230 16.91 -10.82 -0.05
CA PRO A 230 18.02 -9.99 -0.46
C PRO A 230 18.37 -10.35 -1.90
N LYS A 231 18.40 -9.35 -2.79
CA LYS A 231 18.96 -9.55 -4.12
C LYS A 231 20.41 -10.01 -3.93
N ASN A 232 20.79 -11.12 -4.56
CA ASN A 232 22.18 -11.55 -4.63
C ASN A 232 22.95 -10.62 -5.57
N ASP A 233 23.11 -9.37 -5.16
CA ASP A 233 23.92 -8.37 -5.85
C ASP A 233 25.33 -8.37 -5.23
N ASP A 234 25.97 -9.55 -5.13
CA ASP A 234 27.43 -9.67 -5.00
C ASP A 234 27.90 -11.14 -5.20
N LYS A 235 27.96 -11.61 -6.44
CA LYS A 235 28.94 -12.66 -6.82
C LYS A 235 30.17 -11.97 -7.38
N GLY A 236 30.95 -11.31 -6.54
CA GLY A 236 32.20 -10.66 -6.95
C GLY A 236 33.23 -10.40 -5.85
N GLY A 237 32.83 -10.32 -4.58
CA GLY A 237 33.79 -10.16 -3.47
C GLY A 237 34.28 -11.49 -2.89
N LYS A 238 35.48 -11.95 -3.26
CA LYS A 238 36.21 -12.95 -2.44
C LYS A 238 36.31 -12.40 -1.02
N LYS A 239 35.62 -13.03 -0.06
CA LYS A 239 35.88 -12.86 1.37
C LYS A 239 37.28 -13.39 1.66
N PHE A 240 38.29 -12.52 1.63
CA PHE A 240 39.56 -12.85 2.27
C PHE A 240 39.32 -12.86 3.77
N SER A 241 39.68 -13.96 4.41
CA SER A 241 39.66 -14.05 5.86
C SER A 241 40.71 -13.09 6.45
N MET A 242 40.47 -12.54 7.64
CA MET A 242 41.48 -11.72 8.36
C MET A 242 42.81 -12.49 8.59
N ALA A 243 42.80 -13.81 8.48
CA ALA A 243 43.99 -14.67 8.51
C ALA A 243 44.84 -14.59 7.21
N GLU A 244 44.24 -14.28 6.05
CA GLU A 244 44.96 -14.14 4.78
C GLU A 244 45.61 -12.76 4.60
N ILE A 245 45.10 -11.72 5.28
CA ILE A 245 45.69 -10.37 5.28
C ILE A 245 46.99 -10.33 6.10
N ALA A 246 47.08 -11.11 7.18
CA ALA A 246 48.27 -11.16 8.04
C ALA A 246 49.48 -11.87 7.39
N LYS A 247 49.27 -12.77 6.42
CA LYS A 247 50.36 -13.45 5.69
C LYS A 247 51.04 -12.59 4.63
N ARG A 248 50.43 -11.48 4.20
CA ARG A 248 50.99 -10.59 3.17
C ARG A 248 51.80 -9.40 3.71
N LYS A 249 51.80 -9.16 5.03
CA LYS A 249 52.62 -8.11 5.66
C LYS A 249 53.93 -8.61 6.27
N GLY A 250 54.28 -9.88 6.08
CA GLY A 250 55.52 -10.49 6.59
C GLY A 250 56.56 -10.85 5.52
N ALA A 251 56.37 -10.46 4.27
CA ALA A 251 57.24 -10.81 3.14
C ALA A 251 57.84 -9.56 2.43
N GLU A 252 58.01 -8.46 3.18
CA GLU A 252 58.91 -7.36 2.84
C GLU A 252 59.80 -7.08 4.06
N ARG A 253 60.81 -7.92 4.23
CA ARG A 253 62.11 -7.59 4.83
C ARG A 253 63.17 -8.45 4.17
#